data_AF-A0A495BDY9-F1
#
_entry.id   AF-A0A495BDY9-F1
#
_cell.length_a   1.000
_cell.length_b   1.000
_cell.length_c   1.000
_cell.angle_alpha   90.00
_cell.angle_beta   90.00
_cell.angle_gamma   90.00
#
_symmetry.space_group_name_H-M   'P 1'
#
loop_
_entity.id
_entity.type
_entity.pdbx_description
1 polymer ?
#
loop_
_entity_poly.entity_id
_entity_poly.type
_entity_poly.pdbx_seq_one_letter_code
_entity_poly.pdbx_strand_id
1 'polypeptide(L)'
;MNILRLLNQSDYIQINNQLIKPEFMYASEDYADEDDVALEASLDGSEFTLTVAELEEATPLSDGGYWLESVGYIRFLSQTSLH
;
A
#
# COMPACT_ATOMS: atom_id res chain seq x y z
N MET A 1 8.15 -4.70 -11.06
CA MET A 1 8.38 -4.92 -9.62
C MET A 1 7.02 -5.22 -9.02
N ASN A 2 6.87 -6.33 -8.30
CA ASN A 2 5.58 -6.73 -7.74
C ASN A 2 5.20 -5.76 -6.60
N ILE A 3 4.00 -5.16 -6.65
CA ILE A 3 3.52 -4.24 -5.63
C ILE A 3 3.34 -4.93 -4.27
N LEU A 4 2.97 -6.21 -4.25
CA LEU A 4 2.85 -7.01 -3.02
C LEU A 4 4.20 -7.20 -2.34
N ARG A 5 5.25 -7.42 -3.14
CA ARG A 5 6.62 -7.47 -2.62
C ARG A 5 7.04 -6.15 -2.00
N LEU A 6 6.72 -5.03 -2.66
CA LEU A 6 7.05 -3.70 -2.17
C LEU A 6 6.30 -3.40 -0.86
N LEU A 7 5.01 -3.77 -0.80
CA LEU A 7 4.18 -3.69 0.40
C LEU A 7 4.84 -4.46 1.56
N ASN A 8 5.23 -5.71 1.34
CA ASN A 8 5.86 -6.56 2.35
C ASN A 8 7.26 -6.08 2.80
N GLN A 9 7.90 -5.21 2.03
CA GLN A 9 9.22 -4.64 2.33
C GLN A 9 9.15 -3.23 2.94
N SER A 10 7.95 -2.74 3.21
CA SER A 10 7.71 -1.40 3.70
C SER A 10 7.23 -1.43 5.14
N ASP A 11 7.35 -0.29 5.82
CA ASP A 11 6.91 -0.11 7.21
C ASP A 11 5.82 0.98 7.30
N TYR A 12 5.81 1.88 6.32
CA TYR A 12 4.91 3.02 6.24
C TYR A 12 4.33 3.13 4.82
N ILE A 13 3.20 3.83 4.74
CA ILE A 13 2.65 4.29 3.48
C ILE A 13 2.54 5.81 3.50
N GLN A 14 2.58 6.41 2.33
CA GLN A 14 2.23 7.81 2.13
C GLN A 14 1.01 7.89 1.22
N ILE A 15 -0.09 8.47 1.69
CA ILE A 15 -1.30 8.71 0.91
C ILE A 15 -1.53 10.21 0.80
N ASN A 16 -1.65 10.74 -0.43
CA ASN A 16 -1.92 12.16 -0.67
C ASN A 16 -1.03 13.10 0.18
N ASN A 17 0.27 12.80 0.22
CA ASN A 17 1.33 13.46 0.99
C ASN A 17 1.28 13.29 2.53
N GLN A 18 0.35 12.51 3.08
CA GLN A 18 0.32 12.18 4.50
C GLN A 18 1.04 10.86 4.78
N LEU A 19 1.96 10.85 5.75
CA LEU A 19 2.64 9.63 6.20
C LEU A 19 1.75 8.88 7.20
N ILE A 20 1.51 7.61 6.94
CA ILE A 20 0.63 6.74 7.72
C ILE A 20 1.40 5.49 8.11
N LYS A 21 1.26 5.06 9.36
CA LYS A 21 1.67 3.73 9.79
C LYS A 21 0.45 2.81 9.70
N PRO A 22 0.46 1.81 8.79
CA PRO A 22 -0.65 0.87 8.68
C PRO A 22 -0.85 0.08 9.99
N GLU A 23 -2.09 -0.31 10.23
CA GLU A 23 -2.48 -1.21 11.31
C GLU A 23 -2.20 -2.66 10.92
N PHE A 24 -2.40 -2.96 9.63
CA PHE A 24 -2.03 -4.20 9.00
C PHE A 24 -1.43 -3.92 7.62
N MET A 25 -0.36 -4.64 7.26
CA MET A 25 0.26 -4.54 5.94
C MET A 25 1.05 -5.82 5.64
N TYR A 26 0.41 -6.76 4.94
CA TYR A 26 1.05 -7.99 4.47
C TYR A 26 0.14 -8.69 3.45
N ALA A 27 0.72 -9.21 2.38
CA ALA A 27 0.03 -10.13 1.47
C ALA A 27 1.00 -11.22 0.99
N SER A 28 0.53 -12.47 0.94
CA SER A 28 1.35 -13.56 0.41
C SER A 28 1.45 -13.48 -1.11
N GLU A 29 2.66 -13.35 -1.65
CA GLU A 29 2.87 -13.33 -3.12
C GLU A 29 2.44 -14.64 -3.81
N ASP A 30 2.47 -15.76 -3.09
CA ASP A 30 2.21 -17.10 -3.67
C ASP A 30 0.82 -17.65 -3.33
N TYR A 31 0.12 -17.07 -2.36
CA TYR A 31 -1.07 -17.69 -1.76
C TYR A 31 -2.24 -16.73 -1.49
N ALA A 32 -2.06 -15.42 -1.69
CA ALA A 32 -3.15 -14.48 -1.44
C ALA A 32 -4.17 -14.52 -2.58
N ASP A 33 -5.45 -14.48 -2.22
CA ASP A 33 -6.57 -14.36 -3.14
C ASP A 33 -6.87 -12.88 -3.43
N GLU A 34 -7.53 -12.60 -4.56
CA GLU A 34 -7.87 -11.23 -5.02
C GLU A 34 -8.65 -10.41 -3.97
N ASP A 35 -9.52 -11.05 -3.20
CA ASP A 35 -10.36 -10.43 -2.18
C ASP A 35 -9.66 -10.31 -0.80
N ASP A 36 -8.45 -10.86 -0.64
CA ASP A 36 -7.73 -10.79 0.63
C ASP A 36 -7.34 -9.34 0.93
N VAL A 37 -7.52 -8.94 2.19
CA VAL A 37 -7.07 -7.64 2.67
C VAL A 37 -5.55 -7.66 2.78
N ALA A 38 -4.89 -6.78 2.04
CA ALA A 38 -3.44 -6.63 2.04
C ALA A 38 -2.95 -5.47 2.93
N LEU A 39 -3.82 -4.48 3.14
CA LEU A 39 -3.53 -3.28 3.90
C LEU A 39 -4.75 -2.78 4.66
N GLU A 40 -4.56 -2.43 5.92
CA GLU A 40 -5.54 -1.72 6.75
C GLU A 40 -4.84 -0.51 7.39
N ALA A 41 -5.46 0.66 7.27
CA ALA A 41 -4.95 1.88 7.86
C ALA A 41 -6.04 2.90 8.12
N SER A 42 -5.69 3.92 8.89
CA SER A 42 -6.56 5.06 9.18
C SER A 42 -6.01 6.34 8.56
N LEU A 43 -6.86 7.10 7.86
CA LEU A 43 -6.58 8.43 7.31
C LEU A 43 -7.59 9.43 7.87
N ASP A 44 -7.11 10.49 8.52
CA ASP A 44 -7.95 11.52 9.15
C ASP A 44 -9.06 10.95 10.07
N GLY A 45 -8.77 9.82 10.74
CA GLY A 45 -9.68 9.14 11.65
C GLY A 45 -10.73 8.26 10.98
N SER A 46 -10.66 8.09 9.65
CA SER A 46 -11.46 7.13 8.90
C SER A 46 -10.61 5.93 8.51
N GLU A 47 -11.05 4.74 8.88
CA GLU A 47 -10.44 3.47 8.50
C GLU A 47 -10.69 3.17 7.02
N PHE A 48 -9.71 2.61 6.34
CA PHE A 48 -9.83 2.08 5.00
C PHE A 48 -8.99 0.80 4.84
N THR A 49 -9.38 -0.03 3.90
CA THR A 49 -8.70 -1.28 3.57
C THR A 49 -8.41 -1.32 2.08
N LEU A 50 -7.32 -1.97 1.69
CA LEU A 50 -7.01 -2.28 0.29
C LEU A 50 -6.88 -3.78 0.13
N THR A 51 -7.56 -4.34 -0.86
CA THR A 51 -7.43 -5.76 -1.22
C THR A 51 -6.22 -6.00 -2.12
N VAL A 52 -5.86 -7.27 -2.29
CA VAL A 52 -4.84 -7.69 -3.27
C VAL A 52 -5.22 -7.24 -4.67
N ALA A 53 -6.46 -7.43 -5.10
CA ALA A 53 -6.93 -7.02 -6.43
C ALA A 53 -6.73 -5.52 -6.66
N GLU A 54 -7.13 -4.68 -5.69
CA GLU A 54 -6.95 -3.23 -5.81
C GLU A 54 -5.46 -2.86 -5.99
N LEU A 55 -4.58 -3.49 -5.23
CA LEU A 55 -3.15 -3.25 -5.34
C LEU A 55 -2.59 -3.73 -6.68
N GLU A 56 -2.99 -4.89 -7.17
CA GLU A 56 -2.55 -5.42 -8.45
C GLU A 56 -3.03 -4.58 -9.64
N GLU A 57 -4.21 -3.96 -9.52
CA GLU A 57 -4.75 -3.01 -10.50
C GLU A 57 -4.14 -1.60 -10.40
N ALA A 58 -3.32 -1.33 -9.38
CA ALA A 58 -2.74 -0.01 -9.15
C ALA A 58 -1.84 0.42 -10.32
N THR A 59 -2.02 1.65 -10.78
CA THR A 59 -1.23 2.18 -11.90
C THR A 59 0.11 2.72 -11.38
N PRO A 60 1.27 2.18 -11.80
CA PRO A 60 2.57 2.68 -11.36
C PRO A 60 2.86 4.07 -11.93
N LEU A 61 3.46 4.92 -11.13
CA LEU A 61 3.83 6.30 -11.48
C LEU A 61 5.35 6.46 -11.63
N SER A 62 5.77 7.51 -12.33
CA SER A 62 7.19 7.73 -12.67
C SER A 62 8.09 8.05 -11.47
N ASP A 63 7.50 8.43 -10.34
CA ASP A 63 8.19 8.77 -9.10
C ASP A 63 8.23 7.60 -8.10
N GLY A 64 7.83 6.39 -8.52
CA GLY A 64 7.80 5.20 -7.68
C GLY A 64 6.59 5.10 -6.75
N GLY A 65 5.62 6.02 -6.86
CA GLY A 65 4.29 5.85 -6.30
C GLY A 65 3.36 5.03 -7.20
N TYR A 66 2.15 4.83 -6.72
CA TYR A 66 1.07 4.13 -7.43
C TYR A 66 -0.21 4.96 -7.31
N TRP A 67 -1.06 4.87 -8.32
CA TRP A 67 -2.41 5.43 -8.32
C TRP A 67 -3.43 4.32 -8.14
N LEU A 68 -4.30 4.49 -7.14
CA LEU A 68 -5.46 3.67 -6.84
C LEU A 68 -6.72 4.51 -7.00
N GLU A 69 -7.76 3.98 -7.62
CA GLU A 69 -9.04 4.70 -7.75
C GLU A 69 -9.74 4.90 -6.38
N SER A 70 -9.47 4.03 -5.40
CA SER A 70 -10.07 4.09 -4.07
C SER A 70 -9.47 5.15 -3.15
N VAL A 71 -8.13 5.27 -3.13
CA VAL A 71 -7.41 6.14 -2.18
C VAL A 71 -6.53 7.23 -2.84
N GLY A 72 -6.42 7.19 -4.16
CA GLY A 72 -5.59 8.11 -4.95
C GLY A 72 -4.12 7.71 -4.96
N TYR A 73 -3.24 8.68 -4.75
CA TYR A 73 -1.79 8.46 -4.77
C TYR A 73 -1.34 7.74 -3.50
N ILE A 74 -0.66 6.60 -3.64
CA ILE A 74 -0.01 5.85 -2.56
C ILE A 74 1.48 5.62 -2.87
N ARG A 75 2.34 5.71 -1.85
CA ARG A 75 3.74 5.27 -1.92
C ARG A 75 4.09 4.42 -0.70
N PHE A 76 4.75 3.30 -0.93
CA PHE A 76 5.25 2.43 0.13
C PHE A 76 6.68 2.85 0.54
N LEU A 77 6.93 2.92 1.85
CA LEU A 77 8.15 3.47 2.42
C LEU A 77 8.71 2.50 3.46
N SER A 78 10.00 2.14 3.32
CA SER A 78 10.73 1.37 4.34
C SER A 78 11.42 2.30 5.34
N GLN A 79 11.54 1.87 6.59
CA GLN A 79 12.25 2.59 7.64
C GLN A 79 13.75 2.78 7.31
N THR A 80 14.32 1.88 6.51
CA THR A 80 15.71 1.96 6.00
C THR A 80 15.94 3.15 5.04
N SER A 81 14.87 3.83 4.60
CA SER A 81 14.93 4.94 3.65
C SER A 81 14.73 6.33 4.29
N LEU A 82 14.57 6.42 5.62
CA LEU A 82 14.53 7.69 6.34
C LEU A 82 15.95 8.11 6.74
N HIS A 83 16.67 8.72 5.80
CA HIS A 83 17.96 9.39 6.04
C HIS A 83 17.80 10.92 6.05
#